data_AF-A0A9D5T4M4-F1
#
_entry.id   AF-A0A9D5T4M4-F1
#
_cell.length_a   1.000
_cell.length_b   1.000
_cell.length_c   1.000
_cell.angle_alpha   90.00
_cell.angle_beta   90.00
_cell.angle_gamma   90.00
#
_symmetry.space_group_name_H-M   'P 1'
#
loop_
_entity.id
_entity.type
_entity.pdbx_description
1 polymer ?
#
loop_
_entity_poly.entity_id
_entity_poly.type
_entity_poly.pdbx_seq_one_letter_code
_entity_poly.pdbx_strand_id
1 'polypeptide(L)'
;MAIFCTLCGCGSKNALKVMSSDGQIFATLKSDRAVRKNENKSYLEIAVDEAVKIIANLNKINEDEAKKLLYKGGYTVYTALETEVNQNLAKALSEKDGETDIAATVTDTQANIIAVYSTKKGNKGENFATATHRPCSSFKPLSVYAPAVDDGTINWSSRYEDSPYKYVKNLEGVMRPWPANSTEYYSERYVYIYQAIKESLNTAAVKCLADYGVNKSIEFLETNFNIPVSAEKIASKAKGADEVIGNIALGLLTNGVSTVDMAGYYQIFANSGKYEAPKTVVKICDNKGKTVYERQYSPKQVIKASTADILNQMLKEVVTKGGTGEKAKCEKVEVAGKTGTDDNGENNWFVGVTPEYSIALWHGESVKNNAAEYFGNAVNKIYENKTNFKRKFAYKGGLTKVAYCTESGKKFKAGCSFIRMGYYTRENVPGLCDRH
;
A
#
# COMPACT_ATOMS: atom_id res chain seq x y z
N MET A 1 -50.47 -20.53 -1.14
CA MET A 1 -49.99 -21.05 0.16
C MET A 1 -48.98 -20.04 0.68
N ALA A 2 -49.35 -19.35 1.75
CA ALA A 2 -48.59 -18.26 2.34
C ALA A 2 -47.39 -18.81 3.13
N ILE A 3 -46.33 -18.01 3.23
CA ILE A 3 -45.72 -17.50 4.47
C ILE A 3 -44.58 -16.58 3.98
N PHE A 4 -44.92 -15.31 3.72
CA PHE A 4 -43.93 -14.24 3.80
C PHE A 4 -43.85 -13.90 5.28
N CYS A 5 -42.73 -14.26 5.91
CA CYS A 5 -42.51 -14.04 7.33
C CYS A 5 -42.35 -12.54 7.58
N THR A 6 -43.46 -11.91 7.98
CA THR A 6 -43.55 -10.58 8.56
C THR A 6 -42.87 -10.61 9.93
N LEU A 7 -41.58 -10.28 9.97
CA LEU A 7 -40.91 -9.79 11.16
C LEU A 7 -40.19 -8.49 10.83
N CYS A 8 -40.95 -7.53 10.31
CA CYS A 8 -40.54 -6.12 10.35
C CYS A 8 -40.85 -5.62 11.77
N GLY A 9 -39.98 -5.98 12.71
CA GLY A 9 -39.92 -5.31 14.01
C GLY A 9 -39.82 -3.81 13.80
N CYS A 10 -40.39 -3.05 14.73
CA CYS A 10 -40.50 -1.59 14.74
C CYS A 10 -39.13 -0.90 14.61
N GLY A 11 -38.57 -0.90 13.40
CA GLY A 11 -37.31 -0.27 13.03
C GLY A 11 -37.61 1.13 12.52
N SER A 12 -37.11 2.13 13.24
CA SER A 12 -37.27 3.56 12.90
C SER A 12 -37.07 3.82 11.40
N LYS A 13 -38.14 4.24 10.71
CA LYS A 13 -38.19 4.49 9.26
C LYS A 13 -37.10 5.47 8.73
N ASN A 14 -36.40 6.17 9.62
CA ASN A 14 -35.51 7.28 9.30
C ASN A 14 -34.02 7.04 9.63
N ALA A 15 -33.63 5.84 10.05
CA ALA A 15 -32.21 5.53 10.33
C ALA A 15 -31.42 5.28 9.04
N LEU A 16 -30.13 5.64 9.04
CA LEU A 16 -29.19 5.29 7.97
C LEU A 16 -29.00 3.77 7.93
N LYS A 17 -29.19 3.16 6.76
CA LYS A 17 -28.84 1.76 6.50
C LYS A 17 -27.53 1.70 5.73
N VAL A 18 -26.63 0.81 6.13
CA VAL A 18 -25.37 0.56 5.43
C VAL A 18 -25.34 -0.88 4.96
N MET A 19 -25.13 -1.08 3.67
CA MET A 19 -25.18 -2.35 2.96
C MET A 19 -23.77 -2.79 2.57
N SER A 20 -23.45 -4.07 2.72
CA SER A 20 -22.23 -4.69 2.19
C SER A 20 -22.32 -4.93 0.68
N SER A 21 -21.22 -5.37 0.09
CA SER A 21 -21.10 -5.67 -1.36
C SER A 21 -22.07 -6.74 -1.84
N ASP A 22 -22.45 -7.69 -0.99
CA ASP A 22 -23.46 -8.73 -1.25
C ASP A 22 -24.91 -8.26 -1.02
N GLY A 23 -25.12 -6.99 -0.68
CA GLY A 23 -26.43 -6.39 -0.48
C GLY A 23 -27.07 -6.66 0.89
N GLN A 24 -26.33 -7.18 1.87
CA GLN A 24 -26.85 -7.35 3.23
C GLN A 24 -26.70 -6.06 4.06
N ILE A 25 -27.69 -5.77 4.90
CA ILE A 25 -27.58 -4.69 5.89
C ILE A 25 -26.66 -5.17 7.03
N PHE A 26 -25.49 -4.58 7.17
CA PHE A 26 -24.58 -4.88 8.29
C PHE A 26 -24.57 -3.78 9.36
N ALA A 27 -25.15 -2.61 9.08
CA ALA A 27 -25.34 -1.57 10.07
C ALA A 27 -26.63 -0.76 9.86
N THR A 28 -27.28 -0.41 10.98
CA THR A 28 -28.36 0.59 11.03
C THR A 28 -27.98 1.65 12.05
N LEU A 29 -27.74 2.88 11.57
CA LEU A 29 -27.06 3.92 12.32
C LEU A 29 -27.96 5.15 12.54
N LYS A 30 -27.88 5.72 13.74
CA LYS A 30 -28.58 6.97 14.11
C LYS A 30 -27.64 8.09 14.56
N SER A 31 -26.37 7.77 14.76
CA SER A 31 -25.32 8.67 15.25
C SER A 31 -23.95 8.01 15.17
N ASP A 32 -22.89 8.79 15.32
CA ASP A 32 -21.52 8.26 15.42
C ASP A 32 -21.32 7.33 16.62
N ARG A 33 -22.12 7.50 17.68
CA ARG A 33 -22.09 6.59 18.81
C ARG A 33 -22.50 5.17 18.41
N ALA A 34 -23.40 5.03 17.43
CA ALA A 34 -23.76 3.74 16.88
C ALA A 34 -22.63 3.14 16.03
N VAL A 35 -21.90 3.98 15.28
CA VAL A 35 -20.70 3.57 14.52
C VAL A 35 -19.65 2.99 15.45
N ARG A 36 -19.27 3.73 16.51
CA ARG A 36 -18.21 3.33 17.47
C ARG A 36 -18.51 2.03 18.22
N LYS A 37 -19.78 1.64 18.33
CA LYS A 37 -20.24 0.41 18.99
C LYS A 37 -20.36 -0.78 18.05
N ASN A 38 -20.29 -0.58 16.74
CA ASN A 38 -20.41 -1.65 15.76
C ASN A 38 -19.11 -2.46 15.68
N GLU A 39 -19.22 -3.75 15.37
CA GLU A 39 -18.05 -4.63 15.18
C GLU A 39 -17.18 -4.18 13.99
N ASN A 40 -17.79 -3.62 12.95
CA ASN A 40 -17.13 -3.10 11.74
C ASN A 40 -16.79 -1.60 11.86
N LYS A 41 -16.63 -1.07 13.08
CA LYS A 41 -16.45 0.37 13.32
C LYS A 41 -15.37 1.02 12.46
N SER A 42 -14.21 0.37 12.28
CA SER A 42 -13.07 0.94 11.54
C SER A 42 -13.40 1.18 10.07
N TYR A 43 -14.17 0.27 9.47
CA TYR A 43 -14.70 0.43 8.12
C TYR A 43 -15.82 1.48 8.07
N LEU A 44 -16.77 1.41 9.02
CA LEU A 44 -17.93 2.31 9.05
C LEU A 44 -17.55 3.77 9.24
N GLU A 45 -16.50 4.06 10.01
CA GLU A 45 -16.00 5.43 10.17
C GLU A 45 -15.57 6.03 8.83
N ILE A 46 -14.82 5.27 8.03
CA ILE A 46 -14.39 5.68 6.68
C ILE A 46 -15.60 5.81 5.75
N ALA A 47 -16.49 4.81 5.76
CA ALA A 47 -17.63 4.78 4.85
C ALA A 47 -18.68 5.86 5.12
N VAL A 48 -18.93 6.16 6.40
CA VAL A 48 -19.84 7.23 6.78
C VAL A 48 -19.22 8.59 6.46
N ASP A 49 -17.93 8.80 6.74
CA ASP A 49 -17.23 10.03 6.40
C ASP A 49 -17.26 10.30 4.88
N GLU A 50 -16.98 9.28 4.07
CA GLU A 50 -17.07 9.36 2.62
C GLU A 50 -18.51 9.68 2.16
N ALA A 51 -19.53 9.01 2.71
CA ALA A 51 -20.92 9.27 2.39
C ALA A 51 -21.35 10.69 2.78
N VAL A 52 -20.88 11.20 3.92
CA VAL A 52 -21.13 12.59 4.36
C VAL A 52 -20.56 13.58 3.35
N LYS A 53 -19.32 13.40 2.91
CA LYS A 53 -18.67 14.24 1.89
C LYS A 53 -19.42 14.20 0.56
N ILE A 54 -19.88 13.03 0.14
CA ILE A 54 -20.70 12.88 -1.08
C ILE A 54 -22.00 13.67 -0.95
N ILE A 55 -22.74 13.49 0.16
CA ILE A 55 -24.02 14.19 0.39
C ILE A 55 -23.83 15.70 0.53
N ALA A 56 -22.78 16.14 1.21
CA ALA A 56 -22.41 17.55 1.33
C ALA A 56 -22.22 18.19 -0.05
N ASN A 57 -21.43 17.55 -0.91
CA ASN A 57 -21.17 18.02 -2.26
C ASN A 57 -22.43 18.03 -3.15
N LEU A 58 -23.23 16.96 -3.12
CA LEU A 58 -24.46 16.85 -3.91
C LEU A 58 -25.50 17.91 -3.55
N ASN A 59 -25.61 18.24 -2.26
CA ASN A 59 -26.61 19.19 -1.75
C ASN A 59 -26.05 20.61 -1.57
N LYS A 60 -24.75 20.82 -1.80
CA LYS A 60 -24.04 22.09 -1.56
C LYS A 60 -24.22 22.61 -0.13
N ILE A 61 -24.11 21.70 0.84
CA ILE A 61 -24.23 21.96 2.27
C ILE A 61 -22.93 21.60 2.99
N ASN A 62 -22.76 22.05 4.23
CA ASN A 62 -21.60 21.66 5.04
C ASN A 62 -21.73 20.20 5.54
N GLU A 63 -20.61 19.62 5.96
CA GLU A 63 -20.54 18.22 6.40
C GLU A 63 -21.43 17.93 7.63
N ASP A 64 -21.59 18.89 8.55
CA ASP A 64 -22.46 18.72 9.73
C ASP A 64 -23.94 18.61 9.37
N GLU A 65 -24.40 19.41 8.40
CA GLU A 65 -25.75 19.34 7.84
C GLU A 65 -25.94 18.04 7.06
N ALA A 66 -24.98 17.68 6.20
CA ALA A 66 -25.00 16.43 5.45
C ALA A 66 -25.05 15.21 6.36
N LYS A 67 -24.31 15.22 7.47
CA LYS A 67 -24.31 14.16 8.47
C LYS A 67 -25.64 14.02 9.20
N LYS A 68 -26.29 15.14 9.59
CA LYS A 68 -27.65 15.12 10.14
C LYS A 68 -28.64 14.54 9.14
N LEU A 69 -28.54 14.97 7.87
CA LEU A 69 -29.38 14.50 6.78
C LEU A 69 -29.17 13.00 6.53
N LEU A 70 -27.94 12.52 6.53
CA LEU A 70 -27.61 11.12 6.32
C LEU A 70 -28.19 10.23 7.44
N TYR A 71 -27.94 10.57 8.71
CA TYR A 71 -28.39 9.76 9.86
C TYR A 71 -29.90 9.78 10.13
N LYS A 72 -30.58 10.89 9.80
CA LYS A 72 -32.01 11.10 10.11
C LYS A 72 -32.90 11.11 8.88
N GLY A 73 -32.32 11.09 7.69
CA GLY A 73 -33.04 11.19 6.42
C GLY A 73 -33.50 9.87 5.86
N GLY A 74 -33.16 8.73 6.47
CA GLY A 74 -33.52 7.39 5.99
C GLY A 74 -32.76 6.93 4.75
N TYR A 75 -31.53 7.42 4.57
CA TYR A 75 -30.67 7.03 3.46
C TYR A 75 -30.23 5.56 3.55
N THR A 76 -29.94 4.97 2.40
CA THR A 76 -29.27 3.66 2.28
C THR A 76 -27.95 3.86 1.53
N VAL A 77 -26.84 3.53 2.19
CA VAL A 77 -25.48 3.58 1.64
C VAL A 77 -25.05 2.15 1.32
N TYR A 78 -24.76 1.88 0.06
CA TYR A 78 -24.14 0.64 -0.39
C TYR A 78 -22.63 0.84 -0.40
N THR A 79 -21.91 -0.05 0.27
CA THR A 79 -20.45 -0.05 0.34
C THR A 79 -19.86 -1.26 -0.35
N ALA A 80 -18.56 -1.22 -0.58
CA ALA A 80 -17.80 -2.34 -1.13
C ALA A 80 -17.34 -3.35 -0.06
N LEU A 81 -17.86 -3.28 1.17
CA LEU A 81 -17.47 -4.16 2.26
C LEU A 81 -17.66 -5.62 1.84
N GLU A 82 -16.59 -6.41 1.85
CA GLU A 82 -16.64 -7.86 1.76
C GLU A 82 -16.62 -8.40 3.20
N THR A 83 -17.80 -8.71 3.74
CA THR A 83 -17.98 -9.05 5.16
C THR A 83 -17.07 -10.20 5.60
N GLU A 84 -16.93 -11.24 4.78
CA GLU A 84 -16.06 -12.38 5.08
C GLU A 84 -14.57 -11.97 5.12
N VAL A 85 -14.10 -11.19 4.15
CA VAL A 85 -12.71 -10.69 4.12
C VAL A 85 -12.45 -9.81 5.34
N ASN A 86 -13.40 -8.94 5.70
CA ASN A 86 -13.26 -8.06 6.86
C ASN A 86 -13.23 -8.83 8.19
N GLN A 87 -14.07 -9.85 8.34
CA GLN A 87 -14.07 -10.72 9.51
C GLN A 87 -12.79 -11.54 9.62
N ASN A 88 -12.29 -12.09 8.50
CA ASN A 88 -11.04 -12.85 8.47
C ASN A 88 -9.83 -11.97 8.78
N LEU A 89 -9.78 -10.76 8.22
CA LEU A 89 -8.76 -9.76 8.57
C LEU A 89 -8.81 -9.44 10.07
N ALA A 90 -9.99 -9.15 10.60
CA ALA A 90 -10.16 -8.85 12.02
C ALA A 90 -9.70 -10.02 12.89
N LYS A 91 -10.12 -11.25 12.58
CA LYS A 91 -9.72 -12.46 13.32
C LYS A 91 -8.21 -12.66 13.34
N ALA A 92 -7.52 -12.41 12.22
CA ALA A 92 -6.07 -12.55 12.13
C ALA A 92 -5.30 -11.53 12.99
N LEU A 93 -5.85 -10.33 13.17
CA LEU A 93 -5.16 -9.21 13.82
C LEU A 93 -5.63 -8.98 15.27
N SER A 94 -6.86 -9.37 15.61
CA SER A 94 -7.44 -9.18 16.94
C SER A 94 -6.86 -10.11 18.01
N GLU A 95 -6.24 -11.23 17.62
CA GLU A 95 -5.50 -12.08 18.57
C GLU A 95 -4.34 -11.33 19.25
N LYS A 96 -3.97 -10.16 18.73
CA LYS A 96 -2.92 -9.27 19.23
C LYS A 96 -3.46 -7.94 19.78
N ASP A 97 -4.78 -7.82 19.92
CA ASP A 97 -5.42 -6.64 20.50
C ASP A 97 -4.94 -6.41 21.94
N GLY A 98 -4.59 -5.16 22.25
CA GLY A 98 -4.16 -4.73 23.58
C GLY A 98 -2.65 -4.78 23.82
N GLU A 99 -1.89 -5.46 22.96
CA GLU A 99 -0.42 -5.49 23.04
C GLU A 99 0.21 -4.29 22.31
N THR A 100 -0.38 -3.84 21.20
CA THR A 100 0.20 -2.85 20.28
C THR A 100 -0.87 -2.21 19.40
N ASP A 101 -0.54 -1.09 18.75
CA ASP A 101 -1.41 -0.44 17.77
C ASP A 101 -1.19 -1.05 16.37
N ILE A 102 -2.29 -1.44 15.71
CA ILE A 102 -2.27 -2.07 14.38
C ILE A 102 -3.37 -1.43 13.55
N ALA A 103 -3.04 -1.15 12.29
CA ALA A 103 -4.01 -0.82 11.26
C ALA A 103 -3.76 -1.66 10.02
N ALA A 104 -4.83 -2.07 9.35
CA ALA A 104 -4.75 -2.71 8.06
C ALA A 104 -5.89 -2.28 7.16
N THR A 105 -5.59 -2.01 5.89
CA THR A 105 -6.60 -1.74 4.85
C THR A 105 -6.37 -2.67 3.67
N VAL A 106 -7.46 -3.23 3.15
CA VAL A 106 -7.47 -4.09 1.97
C VAL A 106 -8.30 -3.42 0.87
N THR A 107 -7.70 -3.28 -0.31
CA THR A 107 -8.40 -2.84 -1.53
C THR A 107 -8.41 -3.94 -2.58
N ASP A 108 -9.45 -3.94 -3.40
CA ASP A 108 -9.47 -4.73 -4.64
C ASP A 108 -8.75 -4.01 -5.79
N THR A 109 -8.70 -4.65 -6.96
CA THR A 109 -8.11 -4.05 -8.18
C THR A 109 -8.92 -2.88 -8.77
N GLN A 110 -10.12 -2.61 -8.28
CA GLN A 110 -10.96 -1.48 -8.69
C GLN A 110 -10.94 -0.32 -7.68
N ALA A 111 -9.95 -0.29 -6.79
CA ALA A 111 -9.81 0.70 -5.73
C ALA A 111 -10.96 0.68 -4.70
N ASN A 112 -11.75 -0.38 -4.64
CA ASN A 112 -12.71 -0.52 -3.56
C ASN A 112 -11.99 -0.90 -2.27
N ILE A 113 -12.26 -0.20 -1.17
CA ILE A 113 -11.89 -0.63 0.17
C ILE A 113 -12.89 -1.71 0.60
N ILE A 114 -12.41 -2.94 0.72
CA ILE A 114 -13.25 -4.12 0.99
C ILE A 114 -13.14 -4.62 2.43
N ALA A 115 -12.06 -4.27 3.14
CA ALA A 115 -11.87 -4.59 4.54
C ALA A 115 -10.93 -3.57 5.23
N VAL A 116 -11.20 -3.27 6.49
CA VAL A 116 -10.40 -2.37 7.32
C VAL A 116 -10.38 -2.88 8.76
N TYR A 117 -9.17 -2.91 9.32
CA TYR A 117 -8.94 -3.21 10.73
C TYR A 117 -8.17 -2.07 11.39
N SER A 118 -8.55 -1.73 12.62
CA SER A 118 -7.78 -0.87 13.52
C SER A 118 -7.98 -1.36 14.96
N THR A 119 -6.89 -1.43 15.73
CA THR A 119 -6.90 -1.84 17.14
C THR A 119 -7.73 -0.90 18.02
N LYS A 120 -8.03 -1.36 19.24
CA LYS A 120 -8.95 -0.69 20.18
C LYS A 120 -8.25 -0.14 21.44
N LYS A 121 -6.94 0.16 21.40
CA LYS A 121 -6.20 0.52 22.61
C LYS A 121 -6.60 1.91 23.13
N GLY A 122 -7.19 1.92 24.33
CA GLY A 122 -7.58 3.14 25.05
C GLY A 122 -8.81 3.84 24.46
N ASN A 123 -9.63 4.42 25.32
CA ASN A 123 -10.88 5.13 24.98
C ASN A 123 -10.70 6.40 24.10
N LYS A 124 -9.61 6.54 23.33
CA LYS A 124 -9.36 7.73 22.49
C LYS A 124 -10.17 7.75 21.18
N GLY A 125 -10.69 6.60 20.74
CA GLY A 125 -11.59 6.53 19.58
C GLY A 125 -10.93 6.91 18.25
N GLU A 126 -9.61 6.76 18.14
CA GLU A 126 -8.85 7.01 16.92
C GLU A 126 -8.88 5.77 16.02
N ASN A 127 -8.93 6.01 14.71
CA ASN A 127 -8.86 4.98 13.68
C ASN A 127 -7.50 5.06 13.00
N PHE A 128 -6.59 4.18 13.39
CA PHE A 128 -5.23 4.15 12.86
C PHE A 128 -5.19 3.81 11.37
N ALA A 129 -6.29 3.29 10.80
CA ALA A 129 -6.35 3.07 9.36
C ALA A 129 -6.34 4.37 8.55
N THR A 130 -6.86 5.46 9.14
CA THR A 130 -6.90 6.82 8.58
C THR A 130 -5.88 7.78 9.21
N ALA A 131 -5.29 7.41 10.36
CA ALA A 131 -4.18 8.17 10.92
C ALA A 131 -2.95 8.05 10.02
N THR A 132 -2.16 9.11 9.97
CA THR A 132 -0.97 9.18 9.11
C THR A 132 0.28 8.79 9.87
N HIS A 133 1.08 7.93 9.27
CA HIS A 133 2.29 7.37 9.84
C HIS A 133 3.44 7.47 8.83
N ARG A 134 4.69 7.56 9.29
CA ARG A 134 5.84 7.65 8.38
C ARG A 134 5.99 6.33 7.61
N PRO A 135 5.98 6.30 6.27
CA PRO A 135 5.99 5.05 5.50
C PRO A 135 7.36 4.36 5.45
N CYS A 136 8.44 5.10 5.68
CA CYS A 136 9.81 4.59 5.65
C CYS A 136 10.11 3.87 4.31
N SER A 137 10.93 2.82 4.33
CA SER A 137 11.32 2.06 3.12
C SER A 137 10.15 1.42 2.35
N SER A 138 8.92 1.36 2.90
CA SER A 138 7.75 0.92 2.16
C SER A 138 7.32 1.95 1.09
N PHE A 139 7.86 3.16 1.11
CA PHE A 139 7.58 4.17 0.08
C PHE A 139 8.41 3.99 -1.20
N LYS A 140 9.61 3.38 -1.10
CA LYS A 140 10.58 3.22 -2.20
C LYS A 140 9.99 2.66 -3.50
N PRO A 141 9.11 1.64 -3.48
CA PRO A 141 8.51 1.13 -4.71
C PRO A 141 7.69 2.18 -5.47
N LEU A 142 7.01 3.08 -4.75
CA LEU A 142 6.19 4.13 -5.34
C LEU A 142 7.04 5.32 -5.81
N SER A 143 7.99 5.76 -4.99
CA SER A 143 8.72 7.02 -5.18
C SER A 143 9.99 6.89 -6.03
N VAL A 144 10.62 5.72 -6.04
CA VAL A 144 11.90 5.51 -6.73
C VAL A 144 11.74 4.46 -7.82
N TYR A 145 11.36 3.24 -7.45
CA TYR A 145 11.53 2.10 -8.36
C TYR A 145 10.48 2.04 -9.46
N ALA A 146 9.20 2.30 -9.16
CA ALA A 146 8.16 2.35 -10.19
C ALA A 146 8.45 3.37 -11.29
N PRO A 147 8.66 4.65 -10.98
CA PRO A 147 8.91 5.62 -12.03
C PRO A 147 10.23 5.37 -12.77
N ALA A 148 11.30 4.93 -12.09
CA ALA A 148 12.59 4.64 -12.72
C ALA A 148 12.59 3.38 -13.60
N VAL A 149 11.75 2.39 -13.30
CA VAL A 149 11.52 1.25 -14.22
C VAL A 149 10.66 1.69 -15.40
N ASP A 150 9.66 2.56 -15.18
CA ASP A 150 8.69 2.96 -16.19
C ASP A 150 9.31 3.77 -17.34
N ASP A 151 10.22 4.68 -17.00
CA ASP A 151 10.96 5.51 -17.96
C ASP A 151 12.21 4.81 -18.53
N GLY A 152 12.56 3.64 -18.00
CA GLY A 152 13.66 2.81 -18.47
C GLY A 152 15.01 3.09 -17.80
N THR A 153 15.10 4.01 -16.84
CA THR A 153 16.33 4.29 -16.07
C THR A 153 16.94 3.02 -15.47
N ILE A 154 16.10 2.12 -14.93
CA ILE A 154 16.54 0.84 -14.37
C ILE A 154 15.77 -0.35 -14.94
N ASN A 155 16.44 -1.49 -14.95
CA ASN A 155 15.89 -2.82 -15.24
C ASN A 155 16.38 -3.84 -14.19
N TRP A 156 15.91 -5.08 -14.29
CA TRP A 156 16.23 -6.18 -13.36
C TRP A 156 17.68 -6.29 -12.93
N SER A 157 18.61 -6.17 -13.86
CA SER A 157 20.04 -6.36 -13.62
C SER A 157 20.83 -5.05 -13.62
N SER A 158 20.15 -3.90 -13.51
CA SER A 158 20.82 -2.63 -13.19
C SER A 158 21.54 -2.74 -11.85
N ARG A 159 22.68 -2.06 -11.72
CA ARG A 159 23.59 -2.23 -10.59
C ARG A 159 23.92 -0.90 -9.96
N TYR A 160 23.95 -0.89 -8.64
CA TYR A 160 24.44 0.21 -7.85
C TYR A 160 25.50 -0.30 -6.89
N GLU A 161 26.55 0.48 -6.69
CA GLU A 161 27.49 0.20 -5.63
C GLU A 161 26.84 0.53 -4.28
N ASP A 162 26.90 -0.42 -3.35
CA ASP A 162 26.45 -0.24 -1.98
C ASP A 162 27.51 0.51 -1.16
N SER A 163 27.58 1.81 -1.42
CA SER A 163 28.48 2.79 -0.82
C SER A 163 27.73 4.11 -0.57
N PRO A 164 28.20 4.96 0.36
CA PRO A 164 27.58 6.26 0.61
C PRO A 164 27.40 7.08 -0.68
N TYR A 165 26.28 7.79 -0.79
CA TYR A 165 26.06 8.71 -1.90
C TYR A 165 26.83 10.02 -1.71
N LYS A 166 26.88 10.54 -0.48
CA LYS A 166 27.62 11.75 -0.12
C LYS A 166 27.86 11.84 1.38
N TYR A 167 28.58 12.87 1.81
CA TYR A 167 28.70 13.24 3.21
C TYR A 167 27.77 14.41 3.55
N VAL A 168 27.21 14.40 4.75
CA VAL A 168 26.19 15.34 5.24
C VAL A 168 26.46 15.67 6.71
N LYS A 169 26.07 16.86 7.16
CA LYS A 169 26.23 17.27 8.58
C LYS A 169 25.03 16.80 9.39
N ASN A 170 25.28 16.13 10.51
CA ASN A 170 24.25 15.85 11.50
C ASN A 170 23.90 17.09 12.35
N LEU A 171 23.00 16.93 13.33
CA LEU A 171 22.57 18.03 14.22
C LEU A 171 23.72 18.63 15.03
N GLU A 172 24.73 17.83 15.36
CA GLU A 172 25.92 18.26 16.07
C GLU A 172 27.00 18.87 15.15
N GLY A 173 26.71 19.03 13.85
CA GLY A 173 27.62 19.61 12.86
C GLY A 173 28.71 18.66 12.35
N VAL A 174 28.68 17.40 12.75
CA VAL A 174 29.66 16.35 12.37
C VAL A 174 29.31 15.79 11.00
N MET A 175 30.31 15.70 10.11
CA MET A 175 30.15 15.06 8.81
C MET A 175 29.97 13.55 8.96
N ARG A 176 28.95 12.99 8.33
CA ARG A 176 28.64 11.56 8.28
C ARG A 176 28.40 11.09 6.85
N PRO A 177 28.79 9.85 6.49
CA PRO A 177 28.42 9.25 5.22
C PRO A 177 26.91 9.01 5.16
N TRP A 178 26.28 9.23 4.01
CA TRP A 178 24.84 9.11 3.82
C TRP A 178 24.46 8.61 2.42
N PRO A 179 23.37 7.83 2.31
CA PRO A 179 22.54 7.32 3.40
C PRO A 179 23.20 6.11 4.09
N ALA A 180 22.94 5.94 5.40
CA ALA A 180 23.26 4.70 6.09
C ALA A 180 22.25 3.61 5.72
N ASN A 181 22.71 2.38 5.49
CA ASN A 181 21.82 1.21 5.45
C ASN A 181 21.31 0.88 6.86
N SER A 182 20.24 0.11 6.96
CA SER A 182 19.69 -0.31 8.27
C SER A 182 20.68 -1.14 9.11
N THR A 183 21.65 -1.79 8.47
CA THR A 183 22.75 -2.52 9.12
C THR A 183 23.93 -1.63 9.50
N GLU A 184 23.89 -0.35 9.12
CA GLU A 184 25.01 0.60 9.18
C GLU A 184 26.29 0.14 8.45
N TYR A 185 26.18 -0.93 7.65
CA TYR A 185 27.27 -1.50 6.88
C TYR A 185 27.13 -1.17 5.38
N TYR A 186 28.26 -0.84 4.77
CA TYR A 186 28.42 -0.67 3.32
C TYR A 186 29.25 -1.84 2.81
N SER A 187 28.72 -2.61 1.87
CA SER A 187 29.47 -3.72 1.29
C SER A 187 30.55 -3.28 0.31
N GLU A 188 30.51 -2.02 -0.16
CA GLU A 188 31.43 -1.46 -1.15
C GLU A 188 31.49 -2.31 -2.44
N ARG A 189 30.37 -2.98 -2.74
CA ARG A 189 30.21 -3.88 -3.88
C ARG A 189 28.99 -3.48 -4.68
N TYR A 190 29.04 -3.75 -5.98
CA TYR A 190 27.88 -3.60 -6.85
C TYR A 190 26.85 -4.70 -6.58
N VAL A 191 25.64 -4.27 -6.23
CA VAL A 191 24.45 -5.10 -6.03
C VAL A 191 23.46 -4.88 -7.17
N TYR A 192 22.68 -5.91 -7.52
CA TYR A 192 21.60 -5.76 -8.49
C TYR A 192 20.41 -5.02 -7.87
N ILE A 193 19.66 -4.28 -8.67
CA ILE A 193 18.51 -3.53 -8.15
C ILE A 193 17.45 -4.46 -7.52
N TYR A 194 17.20 -5.65 -8.08
CA TYR A 194 16.28 -6.60 -7.45
C TYR A 194 16.77 -7.08 -6.06
N GLN A 195 18.09 -7.18 -5.86
CA GLN A 195 18.68 -7.50 -4.56
C GLN A 195 18.60 -6.32 -3.61
N ALA A 196 18.90 -5.11 -4.09
CA ALA A 196 18.75 -3.90 -3.31
C ALA A 196 17.31 -3.67 -2.84
N ILE A 197 16.31 -4.02 -3.66
CA ILE A 197 14.90 -4.03 -3.28
C ILE A 197 14.64 -5.09 -2.20
N LYS A 198 15.12 -6.33 -2.40
CA LYS A 198 15.00 -7.45 -1.47
C LYS A 198 15.58 -7.16 -0.09
N GLU A 199 16.75 -6.55 -0.04
CA GLU A 199 17.51 -6.21 1.18
C GLU A 199 17.21 -4.80 1.68
N SER A 200 16.38 -4.04 0.94
CA SER A 200 15.95 -2.68 1.30
C SER A 200 17.09 -1.66 1.42
N LEU A 201 18.15 -1.80 0.64
CA LEU A 201 19.35 -0.95 0.74
C LEU A 201 19.00 0.53 0.49
N ASN A 202 19.52 1.40 1.35
CA ASN A 202 19.27 2.84 1.29
C ASN A 202 20.17 3.50 0.26
N THR A 203 21.43 3.06 0.17
CA THR A 203 22.44 3.52 -0.80
C THR A 203 21.94 3.40 -2.24
N ALA A 204 21.46 2.22 -2.62
CA ALA A 204 20.92 1.94 -3.95
C ALA A 204 19.63 2.74 -4.25
N ALA A 205 18.74 2.91 -3.27
CA ALA A 205 17.52 3.70 -3.45
C ALA A 205 17.84 5.17 -3.74
N VAL A 206 18.78 5.75 -3.00
CA VAL A 206 19.23 7.15 -3.20
C VAL A 206 19.92 7.33 -4.55
N LYS A 207 20.84 6.44 -4.91
CA LYS A 207 21.54 6.51 -6.20
C LYS A 207 20.57 6.31 -7.37
N CYS A 208 19.61 5.38 -7.25
CA CYS A 208 18.55 5.20 -8.25
C CYS A 208 17.66 6.42 -8.40
N LEU A 209 17.31 7.10 -7.30
CA LEU A 209 16.56 8.36 -7.38
C LEU A 209 17.38 9.47 -8.06
N ALA A 210 18.68 9.53 -7.80
CA ALA A 210 19.58 10.49 -8.44
C ALA A 210 19.65 10.27 -9.96
N ASP A 211 19.80 9.01 -10.40
CA ASP A 211 19.84 8.65 -11.82
C ASP A 211 18.51 8.90 -12.54
N TYR A 212 17.38 8.57 -11.89
CA TYR A 212 16.04 8.82 -12.45
C TYR A 212 15.74 10.34 -12.53
N GLY A 213 16.08 11.07 -11.47
CA GLY A 213 15.86 12.50 -11.31
C GLY A 213 14.86 12.82 -10.20
N VAL A 214 15.30 13.61 -9.21
CA VAL A 214 14.49 14.02 -8.05
C VAL A 214 13.20 14.75 -8.47
N ASN A 215 13.31 15.72 -9.39
CA ASN A 215 12.15 16.50 -9.84
C ASN A 215 11.11 15.64 -10.58
N LYS A 216 11.58 14.65 -11.37
CA LYS A 216 10.65 13.72 -12.03
C LYS A 216 9.90 12.86 -11.02
N SER A 217 10.52 12.51 -9.89
CA SER A 217 9.86 11.76 -8.81
C SER A 217 8.82 12.62 -8.10
N ILE A 218 9.14 13.88 -7.79
CA ILE A 218 8.20 14.84 -7.23
C ILE A 218 6.98 14.98 -8.14
N GLU A 219 7.19 15.26 -9.43
CA GLU A 219 6.12 15.40 -10.41
C GLU A 219 5.26 14.13 -10.50
N PHE A 220 5.90 12.95 -10.52
CA PHE A 220 5.21 11.67 -10.55
C PHE A 220 4.32 11.47 -9.32
N LEU A 221 4.82 11.75 -8.11
CA LEU A 221 4.08 11.57 -6.87
C LEU A 221 2.91 12.56 -6.74
N GLU A 222 3.15 13.83 -7.05
CA GLU A 222 2.12 14.88 -6.96
C GLU A 222 1.03 14.69 -8.03
N THR A 223 1.41 14.39 -9.26
CA THR A 223 0.46 14.30 -10.40
C THR A 223 -0.36 13.01 -10.39
N ASN A 224 0.17 11.92 -9.83
CA ASN A 224 -0.49 10.62 -9.86
C ASN A 224 -1.16 10.23 -8.54
N PHE A 225 -0.60 10.65 -7.41
CA PHE A 225 -1.10 10.26 -6.09
C PHE A 225 -1.54 11.46 -5.22
N ASN A 226 -1.32 12.69 -5.70
CA ASN A 226 -1.60 13.90 -4.92
C ASN A 226 -0.87 13.91 -3.57
N ILE A 227 0.36 13.37 -3.53
CA ILE A 227 1.22 13.39 -2.35
C ILE A 227 2.10 14.64 -2.46
N PRO A 228 1.88 15.69 -1.65
CA PRO A 228 2.53 16.99 -1.80
C PRO A 228 3.96 16.97 -1.23
N VAL A 229 4.81 16.07 -1.75
CA VAL A 229 6.17 15.84 -1.25
C VAL A 229 7.06 17.09 -1.33
N SER A 230 6.79 18.01 -2.26
CA SER A 230 7.49 19.30 -2.32
C SER A 230 7.14 20.26 -1.18
N ALA A 231 5.93 20.13 -0.61
CA ALA A 231 5.43 20.98 0.46
C ALA A 231 5.74 20.43 1.87
N GLU A 232 6.26 19.21 1.97
CA GLU A 232 6.58 18.60 3.25
C GLU A 232 7.76 19.29 3.94
N LYS A 233 7.50 19.83 5.13
CA LYS A 233 8.51 20.39 6.04
C LYS A 233 9.01 19.30 7.00
N ILE A 234 10.22 19.47 7.52
CA ILE A 234 11.26 18.44 7.66
C ILE A 234 11.18 17.51 8.90
N ALA A 235 11.47 16.20 8.72
CA ALA A 235 12.09 15.32 9.73
C ALA A 235 13.62 15.15 9.54
N SER A 236 14.10 15.29 8.30
CA SER A 236 15.46 15.05 7.81
C SER A 236 16.59 15.94 8.40
N LYS A 237 16.33 17.17 8.85
CA LYS A 237 17.30 18.05 9.55
C LYS A 237 17.77 17.43 10.85
N ALA A 238 16.90 16.70 11.55
CA ALA A 238 17.25 16.02 12.79
C ALA A 238 18.26 14.87 12.60
N LYS A 239 18.47 14.41 11.36
CA LYS A 239 19.31 13.23 11.05
C LYS A 239 20.47 13.53 10.11
N GLY A 240 20.65 14.80 9.74
CA GLY A 240 21.65 15.18 8.74
C GLY A 240 21.46 14.47 7.40
N ALA A 241 20.25 14.42 6.85
CA ALA A 241 20.01 13.87 5.51
C ALA A 241 19.89 14.99 4.47
N ASP A 242 20.08 14.66 3.18
CA ASP A 242 19.54 15.52 2.12
C ASP A 242 18.02 15.50 2.22
N GLU A 243 17.43 16.66 2.49
CA GLU A 243 16.04 16.77 2.94
C GLU A 243 15.05 16.24 1.89
N VAL A 244 15.25 16.60 0.62
CA VAL A 244 14.35 16.22 -0.47
C VAL A 244 14.57 14.76 -0.86
N ILE A 245 15.84 14.37 -1.03
CA ILE A 245 16.18 13.00 -1.43
C ILE A 245 15.77 11.99 -0.34
N GLY A 246 15.93 12.33 0.94
CA GLY A 246 15.54 11.48 2.06
C GLY A 246 14.04 11.23 2.15
N ASN A 247 13.22 12.27 1.96
CA ASN A 247 11.75 12.14 1.96
C ASN A 247 11.28 11.16 0.88
N ILE A 248 11.86 11.28 -0.31
CA ILE A 248 11.47 10.48 -1.49
C ILE A 248 12.09 9.08 -1.42
N ALA A 249 13.42 8.98 -1.33
CA ALA A 249 14.14 7.70 -1.43
C ALA A 249 14.04 6.84 -0.18
N LEU A 250 13.74 7.41 0.99
CA LEU A 250 13.72 6.68 2.26
C LEU A 250 12.34 6.75 2.95
N GLY A 251 11.38 7.48 2.40
CA GLY A 251 10.03 7.62 2.95
C GLY A 251 9.98 8.38 4.26
N LEU A 252 10.84 9.39 4.43
CA LEU A 252 10.91 10.24 5.63
C LEU A 252 9.83 11.33 5.67
N LEU A 253 8.63 11.01 5.19
CA LEU A 253 7.50 11.94 5.13
C LEU A 253 7.10 12.37 6.56
N THR A 254 6.96 13.68 6.78
CA THR A 254 6.55 14.27 8.06
C THR A 254 5.04 14.24 8.20
N ASN A 255 4.32 14.52 7.10
CA ASN A 255 2.87 14.41 7.09
C ASN A 255 2.40 12.94 7.07
N GLY A 256 3.31 12.02 6.73
CA GLY A 256 3.05 10.60 6.71
C GLY A 256 1.98 10.20 5.70
N VAL A 257 1.54 8.95 5.80
CA VAL A 257 0.47 8.35 4.99
C VAL A 257 -0.29 7.36 5.85
N SER A 258 -1.58 7.19 5.56
CA SER A 258 -2.42 6.22 6.24
C SER A 258 -2.35 4.84 5.58
N THR A 259 -2.89 3.80 6.24
CA THR A 259 -3.03 2.48 5.59
C THR A 259 -4.01 2.53 4.42
N VAL A 260 -5.02 3.40 4.48
CA VAL A 260 -5.95 3.65 3.36
C VAL A 260 -5.18 4.17 2.15
N ASP A 261 -4.32 5.16 2.37
CA ASP A 261 -3.48 5.75 1.32
C ASP A 261 -2.54 4.70 0.72
N MET A 262 -1.78 3.99 1.55
CA MET A 262 -0.79 3.02 1.09
C MET A 262 -1.42 1.83 0.35
N ALA A 263 -2.57 1.31 0.81
CA ALA A 263 -3.29 0.26 0.10
C ALA A 263 -3.80 0.78 -1.25
N GLY A 264 -4.31 2.02 -1.30
CA GLY A 264 -4.70 2.70 -2.53
C GLY A 264 -3.55 2.90 -3.51
N TYR A 265 -2.36 3.32 -3.04
CA TYR A 265 -1.20 3.56 -3.90
C TYR A 265 -0.61 2.26 -4.47
N TYR A 266 -0.47 1.22 -3.63
CA TYR A 266 0.09 -0.06 -4.05
C TYR A 266 -0.79 -0.82 -5.04
N GLN A 267 -2.06 -0.44 -5.21
CA GLN A 267 -2.94 -1.07 -6.18
C GLN A 267 -2.39 -1.03 -7.60
N ILE A 268 -1.53 -0.06 -7.96
CA ILE A 268 -0.93 0.00 -9.29
C ILE A 268 -0.15 -1.28 -9.63
N PHE A 269 0.39 -1.97 -8.62
CA PHE A 269 1.10 -3.22 -8.79
C PHE A 269 0.15 -4.41 -9.00
N ALA A 270 -1.05 -4.38 -8.42
CA ALA A 270 -2.09 -5.39 -8.62
C ALA A 270 -2.95 -5.15 -9.88
N ASN A 271 -3.11 -3.88 -10.28
CA ASN A 271 -4.04 -3.44 -11.32
C ASN A 271 -3.34 -2.98 -12.60
N SER A 272 -2.25 -3.66 -12.98
CA SER A 272 -1.53 -3.43 -14.25
C SER A 272 -1.18 -1.94 -14.49
N GLY A 273 -0.80 -1.24 -13.43
CA GLY A 273 -0.34 0.15 -13.46
C GLY A 273 -1.42 1.23 -13.39
N LYS A 274 -2.68 0.85 -13.16
CA LYS A 274 -3.81 1.77 -13.05
C LYS A 274 -4.08 2.19 -11.60
N TYR A 275 -4.45 3.46 -11.41
CA TYR A 275 -4.73 4.05 -10.11
C TYR A 275 -6.07 4.80 -10.12
N GLU A 276 -6.81 4.65 -9.02
CA GLU A 276 -7.91 5.53 -8.62
C GLU A 276 -7.88 5.66 -7.09
N ALA A 277 -8.22 6.84 -6.54
CA ALA A 277 -8.28 6.99 -5.09
C ALA A 277 -9.23 5.95 -4.46
N PRO A 278 -8.85 5.29 -3.35
CA PRO A 278 -9.64 4.22 -2.79
C PRO A 278 -10.99 4.71 -2.25
N LYS A 279 -12.04 3.91 -2.44
CA LYS A 279 -13.43 4.26 -2.10
C LYS A 279 -14.11 3.11 -1.35
N THR A 280 -14.92 3.44 -0.35
CA THR A 280 -15.83 2.49 0.29
C THR A 280 -17.23 2.56 -0.32
N VAL A 281 -17.70 3.73 -0.75
CA VAL A 281 -19.11 3.94 -1.17
C VAL A 281 -19.29 3.66 -2.66
N VAL A 282 -20.16 2.70 -2.97
CA VAL A 282 -20.51 2.36 -4.36
C VAL A 282 -21.81 3.02 -4.82
N LYS A 283 -22.79 3.19 -3.92
CA LYS A 283 -24.09 3.79 -4.26
C LYS A 283 -24.77 4.38 -3.03
N ILE A 284 -25.51 5.47 -3.19
CA ILE A 284 -26.37 6.03 -2.14
C ILE A 284 -27.78 6.19 -2.69
N CYS A 285 -28.77 5.72 -1.93
CA CYS A 285 -30.19 5.93 -2.19
C CYS A 285 -30.84 6.76 -1.08
N ASP A 286 -31.80 7.62 -1.44
CA ASP A 286 -32.63 8.36 -0.48
C ASP A 286 -33.69 7.46 0.19
N ASN A 287 -34.52 8.04 1.06
CA ASN A 287 -35.60 7.31 1.74
C ASN A 287 -36.75 6.84 0.85
N LYS A 288 -36.80 7.28 -0.41
CA LYS A 288 -37.75 6.81 -1.42
C LYS A 288 -37.14 5.71 -2.30
N GLY A 289 -35.88 5.33 -2.06
CA GLY A 289 -35.14 4.36 -2.85
C GLY A 289 -34.58 4.93 -4.14
N LYS A 290 -34.63 6.25 -4.37
CA LYS A 290 -34.03 6.88 -5.53
C LYS A 290 -32.51 6.93 -5.35
N THR A 291 -31.77 6.44 -6.35
CA THR A 291 -30.31 6.60 -6.40
C THR A 291 -29.95 8.07 -6.55
N VAL A 292 -29.19 8.60 -5.60
CA VAL A 292 -28.66 9.98 -5.59
C VAL A 292 -27.17 10.03 -5.90
N TYR A 293 -26.48 8.91 -5.75
CA TYR A 293 -25.06 8.74 -6.09
C TYR A 293 -24.81 7.31 -6.54
N GLU A 294 -23.98 7.14 -7.56
CA GLU A 294 -23.44 5.85 -7.99
C GLU A 294 -22.01 6.07 -8.49
N ARG A 295 -21.06 5.31 -7.93
CA ARG A 295 -19.63 5.43 -8.26
C ARG A 295 -19.42 5.03 -9.72
N GLN A 296 -18.64 5.84 -10.43
CA GLN A 296 -18.14 5.51 -11.77
C GLN A 296 -16.65 5.20 -11.67
N TYR A 297 -16.26 3.97 -12.00
CA TYR A 297 -14.85 3.57 -12.02
C TYR A 297 -14.15 4.21 -13.22
N SER A 298 -13.15 5.04 -12.97
CA SER A 298 -12.44 5.81 -13.99
C SER A 298 -10.96 5.97 -13.63
N PRO A 299 -10.19 4.87 -13.67
CA PRO A 299 -8.80 4.88 -13.24
C PRO A 299 -7.89 5.58 -14.26
N LYS A 300 -6.81 6.18 -13.76
CA LYS A 300 -5.69 6.72 -14.54
C LYS A 300 -4.62 5.66 -14.74
N GLN A 301 -4.04 5.55 -15.94
CA GLN A 301 -2.82 4.77 -16.16
C GLN A 301 -1.62 5.56 -15.61
N VAL A 302 -0.98 5.08 -14.55
CA VAL A 302 0.12 5.77 -13.85
C VAL A 302 1.48 5.21 -14.24
N ILE A 303 1.59 3.89 -14.39
CA ILE A 303 2.78 3.19 -14.93
C ILE A 303 2.33 2.19 -15.99
N LYS A 304 3.20 1.76 -16.90
CA LYS A 304 2.88 0.71 -17.88
C LYS A 304 2.55 -0.61 -17.18
N ALA A 305 1.72 -1.43 -17.82
CA ALA A 305 1.42 -2.78 -17.32
C ALA A 305 2.69 -3.65 -17.18
N SER A 306 3.65 -3.50 -18.09
CA SER A 306 4.95 -4.19 -18.03
C SER A 306 5.81 -3.75 -16.85
N THR A 307 5.68 -2.48 -16.43
CA THR A 307 6.35 -1.92 -15.25
C THR A 307 5.79 -2.52 -13.97
N ALA A 308 4.46 -2.63 -13.85
CA ALA A 308 3.83 -3.32 -12.73
C ALA A 308 4.27 -4.79 -12.67
N ASP A 309 4.33 -5.48 -13.80
CA ASP A 309 4.74 -6.88 -13.90
C ASP A 309 6.18 -7.13 -13.44
N ILE A 310 7.14 -6.32 -13.92
CA ILE A 310 8.55 -6.49 -13.53
C ILE A 310 8.77 -6.10 -12.07
N LEU A 311 8.08 -5.07 -11.56
CA LEU A 311 8.15 -4.73 -10.15
C LEU A 311 7.52 -5.79 -9.26
N ASN A 312 6.44 -6.45 -9.68
CA ASN A 312 5.92 -7.61 -8.97
C ASN A 312 6.98 -8.72 -8.86
N GLN A 313 7.79 -8.95 -9.90
CA GLN A 313 8.90 -9.92 -9.81
C GLN A 313 9.98 -9.45 -8.82
N MET A 314 10.39 -8.18 -8.85
CA MET A 314 11.40 -7.64 -7.93
C MET A 314 10.90 -7.62 -6.48
N LEU A 315 9.64 -7.26 -6.26
CA LEU A 315 9.02 -7.20 -4.92
C LEU A 315 8.70 -8.59 -4.36
N LYS A 316 8.52 -9.61 -5.22
CA LYS A 316 8.47 -11.01 -4.77
C LYS A 316 9.78 -11.46 -4.13
N GLU A 317 10.93 -10.93 -4.57
CA GLU A 317 12.23 -11.28 -3.99
C GLU A 317 12.32 -10.86 -2.51
N VAL A 318 11.61 -9.79 -2.10
CA VAL A 318 11.53 -9.31 -0.71
C VAL A 318 10.95 -10.37 0.25
N VAL A 319 10.03 -11.22 -0.23
CA VAL A 319 9.40 -12.28 0.57
C VAL A 319 10.07 -13.65 0.38
N THR A 320 11.17 -13.71 -0.37
CA THR A 320 11.98 -14.94 -0.48
C THR A 320 12.96 -15.06 0.70
N LYS A 321 13.57 -16.24 0.83
CA LYS A 321 14.58 -16.51 1.87
C LYS A 321 15.68 -15.45 1.88
N GLY A 322 15.93 -14.86 3.05
CA GLY A 322 16.91 -13.79 3.26
C GLY A 322 16.45 -12.40 2.80
N GLY A 323 15.18 -12.23 2.40
CA GLY A 323 14.59 -10.92 2.13
C GLY A 323 13.98 -10.31 3.39
N THR A 324 13.86 -8.98 3.43
CA THR A 324 13.35 -8.28 4.64
C THR A 324 11.90 -8.65 4.98
N GLY A 325 11.14 -9.11 3.99
CA GLY A 325 9.74 -9.49 4.10
C GLY A 325 9.47 -10.98 4.14
N GLU A 326 10.46 -11.83 4.37
CA GLU A 326 10.34 -13.30 4.27
C GLU A 326 9.10 -13.87 4.99
N LYS A 327 8.76 -13.31 6.15
CA LYS A 327 7.60 -13.74 6.96
C LYS A 327 6.22 -13.43 6.34
N ALA A 328 6.14 -12.59 5.31
CA ALA A 328 4.90 -12.32 4.57
C ALA A 328 4.60 -13.37 3.49
N LYS A 329 5.53 -14.32 3.26
CA LYS A 329 5.34 -15.36 2.25
C LYS A 329 4.14 -16.25 2.58
N CYS A 330 3.26 -16.42 1.61
CA CYS A 330 2.11 -17.32 1.68
C CYS A 330 2.28 -18.47 0.69
N GLU A 331 1.77 -19.66 1.03
CA GLU A 331 1.93 -20.85 0.17
C GLU A 331 0.89 -20.92 -0.96
N LYS A 332 -0.34 -20.47 -0.68
CA LYS A 332 -1.47 -20.55 -1.62
C LYS A 332 -1.60 -19.34 -2.53
N VAL A 333 -0.99 -18.21 -2.19
CA VAL A 333 -1.10 -16.96 -2.95
C VAL A 333 0.27 -16.31 -3.06
N GLU A 334 0.62 -15.87 -4.27
CA GLU A 334 1.83 -15.07 -4.46
C GLU A 334 1.66 -13.71 -3.80
N VAL A 335 2.69 -13.31 -3.05
CA VAL A 335 2.80 -12.01 -2.40
C VAL A 335 3.99 -11.27 -3.00
N ALA A 336 3.78 -10.03 -3.37
CA ALA A 336 4.83 -9.08 -3.71
C ALA A 336 4.68 -7.88 -2.79
N GLY A 337 5.73 -7.43 -2.11
CA GLY A 337 5.56 -6.33 -1.17
C GLY A 337 6.88 -5.79 -0.63
N LYS A 338 6.76 -4.84 0.30
CA LYS A 338 7.90 -4.13 0.85
C LYS A 338 7.71 -3.82 2.33
N THR A 339 8.77 -4.05 3.09
CA THR A 339 8.89 -3.59 4.49
C THR A 339 9.23 -2.11 4.57
N GLY A 340 8.72 -1.43 5.59
CA GLY A 340 9.18 -0.12 6.04
C GLY A 340 9.34 -0.12 7.55
N THR A 341 10.47 0.33 8.05
CA THR A 341 10.75 0.43 9.49
C THR A 341 11.48 1.75 9.72
N ASP A 342 11.08 2.51 10.74
CA ASP A 342 11.89 3.63 11.22
C ASP A 342 12.89 3.18 12.29
N ASP A 343 13.90 4.01 12.53
CA ASP A 343 15.03 3.66 13.39
C ASP A 343 14.63 3.36 14.84
N ASN A 344 13.54 3.96 15.32
CA ASN A 344 13.03 3.76 16.68
C ASN A 344 12.05 2.57 16.79
N GLY A 345 11.65 1.98 15.65
CA GLY A 345 10.65 0.91 15.60
C GLY A 345 9.23 1.36 15.99
N GLU A 346 8.93 2.65 15.89
CA GLU A 346 7.61 3.26 16.12
C GLU A 346 6.70 3.11 14.90
N ASN A 347 7.27 2.96 13.71
CA ASN A 347 6.53 2.77 12.46
C ASN A 347 7.02 1.52 11.75
N ASN A 348 6.24 0.44 11.83
CA ASN A 348 6.51 -0.81 11.15
C ASN A 348 5.44 -1.09 10.11
N TRP A 349 5.86 -1.21 8.86
CA TRP A 349 5.00 -1.41 7.71
C TRP A 349 5.34 -2.71 7.01
N PHE A 350 4.30 -3.38 6.55
CA PHE A 350 4.38 -4.20 5.36
C PHE A 350 3.25 -3.81 4.43
N VAL A 351 3.61 -3.38 3.23
CA VAL A 351 2.64 -3.03 2.19
C VAL A 351 2.92 -3.94 1.00
N GLY A 352 1.89 -4.61 0.52
CA GLY A 352 2.04 -5.62 -0.52
C GLY A 352 0.78 -5.86 -1.29
N VAL A 353 0.95 -6.53 -2.42
CA VAL A 353 -0.11 -6.95 -3.29
C VAL A 353 -0.14 -8.47 -3.40
N THR A 354 -1.35 -8.97 -3.62
CA THR A 354 -1.64 -10.29 -4.17
C THR A 354 -2.22 -10.09 -5.58
N PRO A 355 -2.49 -11.15 -6.35
CA PRO A 355 -3.13 -10.99 -7.67
C PRO A 355 -4.51 -10.34 -7.63
N GLU A 356 -5.21 -10.37 -6.48
CA GLU A 356 -6.58 -9.87 -6.33
C GLU A 356 -6.67 -8.60 -5.46
N TYR A 357 -5.71 -8.38 -4.55
CA TYR A 357 -5.80 -7.33 -3.53
C TYR A 357 -4.51 -6.53 -3.35
N SER A 358 -4.65 -5.27 -2.96
CA SER A 358 -3.58 -4.47 -2.35
C SER A 358 -3.86 -4.31 -0.86
N ILE A 359 -2.84 -4.51 -0.04
CA ILE A 359 -2.96 -4.58 1.41
C ILE A 359 -1.85 -3.75 2.03
N ALA A 360 -2.23 -2.81 2.90
CA ALA A 360 -1.30 -2.08 3.75
C ALA A 360 -1.52 -2.46 5.20
N LEU A 361 -0.46 -2.85 5.89
CA LEU A 361 -0.47 -3.12 7.32
C LEU A 361 0.57 -2.23 8.00
N TRP A 362 0.14 -1.49 9.02
CA TRP A 362 0.96 -0.69 9.91
C TRP A 362 0.87 -1.22 11.34
N HIS A 363 1.97 -1.08 12.08
CA HIS A 363 2.14 -1.52 13.44
C HIS A 363 2.99 -0.51 14.23
N GLY A 364 2.46 -0.03 15.36
CA GLY A 364 2.94 1.16 16.09
C GLY A 364 3.90 0.96 17.25
N GLU A 365 4.17 -0.26 17.73
CA GLU A 365 5.09 -0.48 18.87
C GLU A 365 5.90 -1.79 18.77
N SER A 366 7.18 -1.71 19.17
CA SER A 366 8.09 -2.80 19.58
C SER A 366 8.84 -3.58 18.48
N VAL A 367 10.12 -3.19 18.38
CA VAL A 367 11.42 -3.82 18.03
C VAL A 367 11.52 -5.36 17.85
N LYS A 368 10.47 -6.14 18.13
CA LYS A 368 10.46 -7.62 18.06
C LYS A 368 9.38 -8.21 17.14
N ASN A 369 8.34 -7.45 16.75
CA ASN A 369 7.21 -7.95 15.96
C ASN A 369 7.25 -7.44 14.51
N ASN A 370 7.27 -8.36 13.55
CA ASN A 370 7.44 -8.08 12.13
C ASN A 370 6.09 -7.82 11.45
N ALA A 371 5.83 -6.60 10.97
CA ALA A 371 4.64 -6.29 10.18
C ALA A 371 4.43 -7.26 9.00
N ALA A 372 5.50 -7.82 8.44
CA ALA A 372 5.42 -8.86 7.41
C ALA A 372 4.77 -10.16 7.91
N GLU A 373 5.00 -10.54 9.17
CA GLU A 373 4.38 -11.71 9.78
C GLU A 373 2.87 -11.51 9.97
N TYR A 374 2.48 -10.35 10.51
CA TYR A 374 1.06 -9.99 10.62
C TYR A 374 0.37 -9.93 9.27
N PHE A 375 1.06 -9.38 8.27
CA PHE A 375 0.58 -9.37 6.89
C PHE A 375 0.38 -10.79 6.35
N GLY A 376 1.38 -11.67 6.51
CA GLY A 376 1.30 -13.07 6.06
C GLY A 376 0.14 -13.81 6.73
N ASN A 377 -0.05 -13.63 8.03
CA ASN A 377 -1.17 -14.21 8.77
C ASN A 377 -2.52 -13.68 8.29
N ALA A 378 -2.65 -12.36 8.10
CA ALA A 378 -3.84 -11.73 7.55
C ALA A 378 -4.19 -12.27 6.17
N VAL A 379 -3.21 -12.35 5.26
CA VAL A 379 -3.41 -12.93 3.93
C VAL A 379 -3.83 -14.39 4.03
N ASN A 380 -3.11 -15.23 4.79
CA ASN A 380 -3.50 -16.64 4.95
C ASN A 380 -4.93 -16.79 5.49
N LYS A 381 -5.36 -15.90 6.39
CA LYS A 381 -6.72 -15.91 6.94
C LYS A 381 -7.78 -15.46 5.92
N ILE A 382 -7.53 -14.37 5.19
CA ILE A 382 -8.41 -13.89 4.11
C ILE A 382 -8.68 -15.00 3.08
N TYR A 383 -7.67 -15.82 2.80
CA TYR A 383 -7.75 -16.92 1.82
C TYR A 383 -8.07 -18.30 2.44
N GLU A 384 -8.36 -18.40 3.74
CA GLU A 384 -8.48 -19.68 4.46
C GLU A 384 -9.60 -20.57 3.89
N ASN A 385 -10.74 -19.97 3.54
CA ASN A 385 -11.92 -20.67 3.04
C ASN A 385 -11.87 -20.98 1.53
N LYS A 386 -10.85 -20.50 0.80
CA LYS A 386 -10.69 -20.79 -0.64
C LYS A 386 -10.02 -22.16 -0.82
N THR A 387 -10.80 -23.20 -1.11
CA THR A 387 -10.32 -24.57 -1.37
C THR A 387 -9.76 -24.73 -2.79
N ASN A 388 -8.78 -25.63 -2.99
CA ASN A 388 -8.08 -25.85 -4.28
C ASN A 388 -7.56 -24.58 -4.95
N PHE A 389 -7.18 -23.60 -4.13
CA PHE A 389 -6.87 -22.26 -4.57
C PHE A 389 -5.35 -22.05 -4.58
N LYS A 390 -4.79 -21.83 -5.78
CA LYS A 390 -3.47 -21.23 -5.96
C LYS A 390 -3.59 -20.01 -6.86
N ARG A 391 -3.14 -18.83 -6.40
CA ARG A 391 -3.13 -17.60 -7.20
C ARG A 391 -1.71 -17.11 -7.43
N LYS A 392 -1.42 -16.82 -8.70
CA LYS A 392 -0.17 -16.23 -9.17
C LYS A 392 -0.48 -14.95 -9.92
N PHE A 393 0.48 -14.04 -9.99
CA PHE A 393 0.32 -12.83 -10.78
C PHE A 393 0.12 -13.18 -12.26
N ALA A 394 -0.86 -12.52 -12.89
CA ALA A 394 -1.01 -12.55 -14.34
C ALA A 394 -0.11 -11.46 -14.93
N TYR A 395 1.00 -11.85 -15.56
CA TYR A 395 1.92 -10.90 -16.19
C TYR A 395 1.37 -10.43 -17.55
N LYS A 396 0.40 -9.51 -17.49
CA LYS A 396 -0.39 -9.02 -18.65
C LYS A 396 0.39 -8.07 -19.56
N GLY A 397 1.40 -7.36 -19.02
CA GLY A 397 2.26 -6.44 -19.75
C GLY A 397 3.36 -7.12 -20.57
N GLY A 398 3.57 -8.43 -20.39
CA GLY A 398 4.49 -9.23 -21.18
C GLY A 398 5.96 -9.04 -20.79
N LEU A 399 6.45 -9.91 -19.91
CA LEU A 399 7.86 -9.97 -19.51
C LEU A 399 8.66 -10.90 -20.41
N THR A 400 9.92 -10.55 -20.66
CA THR A 400 10.90 -11.42 -21.33
C THR A 400 11.89 -11.94 -20.32
N LYS A 401 12.14 -13.25 -20.32
CA LYS A 401 13.17 -13.87 -19.48
C LYS A 401 14.48 -13.92 -20.25
N VAL A 402 15.54 -13.25 -19.76
CA VAL A 402 16.81 -13.10 -20.47
C VAL A 402 17.97 -13.52 -19.57
N ALA A 403 18.95 -14.23 -20.13
CA ALA A 403 20.21 -14.52 -19.45
C ALA A 403 21.10 -13.27 -19.42
N TYR A 404 21.65 -12.93 -18.26
CA TYR A 404 22.58 -11.81 -18.08
C TYR A 404 23.88 -12.28 -17.41
N CYS A 405 24.97 -11.62 -17.76
CA CYS A 405 26.29 -11.81 -17.18
C CYS A 405 26.31 -11.24 -15.76
N THR A 406 26.66 -12.05 -14.76
CA THR A 406 26.62 -11.61 -13.36
C THR A 406 27.78 -10.69 -12.95
N GLU A 407 28.68 -10.37 -13.88
CA GLU A 407 29.77 -9.41 -13.64
C GLU A 407 29.51 -8.03 -14.23
N SER A 408 28.62 -7.93 -15.22
CA SER A 408 28.27 -6.66 -15.89
C SER A 408 26.82 -6.26 -15.68
N GLY A 409 25.91 -7.21 -15.41
CA GLY A 409 24.47 -6.97 -15.44
C GLY A 409 23.90 -6.85 -16.86
N LYS A 410 24.73 -7.00 -17.89
CA LYS A 410 24.34 -6.93 -19.31
C LYS A 410 23.93 -8.29 -19.85
N LYS A 411 23.18 -8.30 -20.95
CA LYS A 411 22.71 -9.52 -21.60
C LYS A 411 23.90 -10.43 -21.93
N PHE A 412 23.72 -11.72 -21.66
CA PHE A 412 24.74 -12.74 -21.88
C PHE A 412 25.27 -12.72 -23.32
N LYS A 413 26.58 -12.93 -23.47
CA LYS A 413 27.21 -13.35 -24.71
C LYS A 413 28.23 -14.46 -24.44
N ALA A 414 28.63 -15.18 -25.50
CA ALA A 414 29.66 -16.20 -25.42
C ALA A 414 30.93 -15.62 -24.76
N GLY A 415 31.51 -16.36 -23.80
CA GLY A 415 32.67 -15.92 -23.01
C GLY A 415 32.33 -15.46 -21.57
N CYS A 416 31.06 -15.22 -21.24
CA CYS A 416 30.67 -14.93 -19.86
C CYS A 416 30.73 -16.19 -18.99
N SER A 417 31.57 -16.17 -17.96
CA SER A 417 31.77 -17.31 -17.04
C SER A 417 30.61 -17.54 -16.07
N PHE A 418 29.88 -16.49 -15.71
CA PHE A 418 28.78 -16.55 -14.74
C PHE A 418 27.52 -15.88 -15.27
N ILE A 419 26.43 -16.65 -15.33
CA ILE A 419 25.15 -16.23 -15.89
C ILE A 419 23.99 -16.44 -14.91
N ARG A 420 23.00 -15.56 -14.96
CA ARG A 420 21.71 -15.72 -14.28
C ARG A 420 20.56 -15.35 -15.21
N MET A 421 19.36 -15.83 -14.90
CA MET A 421 18.15 -15.40 -15.60
C MET A 421 17.52 -14.22 -14.87
N GLY A 422 17.13 -13.20 -15.63
CA GLY A 422 16.35 -12.05 -15.15
C GLY A 422 15.06 -11.85 -15.95
N TYR A 423 14.17 -11.01 -15.45
CA TYR A 423 12.95 -10.61 -16.13
C TYR A 423 13.07 -9.18 -16.61
N TYR A 424 12.66 -8.90 -17.84
CA TYR A 424 12.81 -7.58 -18.46
C TYR A 424 11.52 -7.19 -19.18
N THR A 425 11.23 -5.89 -19.22
CA THR A 425 10.27 -5.38 -20.20
C THR A 425 10.87 -5.49 -21.59
N ARG A 426 10.05 -5.59 -22.64
CA ARG A 426 10.55 -5.70 -24.03
C ARG A 426 11.40 -4.50 -24.43
N GLU A 427 11.05 -3.32 -23.92
CA GLU A 427 11.69 -2.03 -24.20
C GLU A 427 13.00 -1.84 -23.43
N ASN A 428 13.21 -2.53 -22.31
CA ASN A 428 14.36 -2.31 -21.42
C ASN A 428 15.14 -3.61 -21.13
N VAL A 429 15.51 -4.31 -22.20
CA VAL A 429 16.49 -5.40 -22.14
C VAL A 429 17.89 -4.79 -22.27
N PRO A 430 18.86 -5.12 -21.38
CA PRO A 430 20.20 -4.55 -21.49
C PRO A 430 20.90 -5.03 -22.77
N GLY A 431 21.84 -4.20 -23.26
CA GLY A 431 22.74 -4.57 -24.36
C GLY A 431 23.59 -5.79 -24.03
N LEU A 432 24.29 -6.33 -25.04
CA LEU A 432 25.20 -7.46 -24.85
C LEU A 432 26.35 -7.09 -23.90
N CYS A 433 26.84 -8.08 -23.16
CA CYS A 433 27.98 -7.93 -22.28
C CYS A 433 29.23 -7.47 -23.06
N ASP A 434 29.94 -6.52 -22.49
CA ASP A 434 31.15 -5.88 -23.04
C ASP A 434 32.40 -6.13 -22.18
N ARG A 435 32.26 -6.95 -21.13
CA ARG A 435 33.35 -7.30 -20.20
C ARG A 435 34.10 -8.58 -20.59
N HIS A 436 33.40 -9.50 -21.22
CA HIS A 436 33.94 -10.66 -21.94
C HIS A 436 33.81 -10.37 -23.43
#